data_AF-A0A7Z9W1M3-F1
#
_entry.id   AF-A0A7Z9W1M3-F1
#
_cell.length_a   1.000
_cell.length_b   1.000
_cell.length_c   1.000
_cell.angle_alpha   90.00
_cell.angle_beta   90.00
_cell.angle_gamma   90.00
#
_symmetry.space_group_name_H-M   'P 1'
#
loop_
_entity.id
_entity.type
_entity.pdbx_description
1 polymer ?
#
loop_
_entity_poly.entity_id
_entity_poly.type
_entity_poly.pdbx_seq_one_letter_code
_entity_poly.pdbx_strand_id
1 'polypeptide(L)' 'MSLTSTPGSNLNVIYFPDDQKALGWDGAVVALGNFDGVHRGHAAILDNVRRRAEKRGRRAVVVTFEPHPPKIIRPD' A
#
# COMPACT_ATOMS: atom_id res chain seq x y z
N MET A 1 0.05 -1.42 18.16
CA MET A 1 -1.20 -2.21 18.31
C MET A 1 -2.29 -1.50 17.54
N SER A 2 -2.48 -1.86 16.27
CA SER A 2 -3.81 -2.03 15.67
C SER A 2 -3.67 -2.61 14.27
N LEU A 3 -3.74 -3.94 14.15
CA LEU A 3 -4.12 -4.58 12.89
C LEU A 3 -5.61 -4.30 12.71
N THR A 4 -5.96 -3.25 11.98
CA THR A 4 -7.35 -3.01 11.57
C THR A 4 -7.65 -3.93 10.39
N SER A 5 -7.92 -5.21 10.66
CA SER A 5 -8.58 -6.06 9.68
C SER A 5 -10.05 -5.64 9.61
N THR A 6 -10.44 -4.91 8.57
CA THR A 6 -11.86 -4.67 8.29
C THR A 6 -12.51 -6.03 8.00
N PRO A 7 -13.55 -6.46 8.75
CA PRO A 7 -14.20 -7.75 8.54
C PRO A 7 -14.70 -7.86 7.09
N GLY A 8 -14.25 -8.89 6.37
CA GLY A 8 -14.63 -9.15 4.97
C GLY A 8 -13.69 -8.60 3.90
N SER A 9 -12.61 -7.89 4.25
CA SER A 9 -11.59 -7.46 3.30
C SER A 9 -10.25 -8.15 3.55
N ASN A 10 -9.58 -8.62 2.49
CA ASN A 10 -8.20 -9.14 2.54
C ASN A 10 -7.15 -8.01 2.63
N LEU A 11 -7.52 -6.83 3.12
CA LEU A 11 -6.63 -5.68 3.20
C LEU A 11 -6.01 -5.58 4.61
N ASN A 12 -4.67 -5.53 4.66
CA ASN A 12 -3.91 -5.30 5.88
C ASN A 12 -3.17 -3.97 5.73
N VAL A 13 -3.48 -3.01 6.58
CA VAL A 13 -2.84 -1.69 6.63
C VAL A 13 -1.91 -1.64 7.84
N ILE A 14 -0.69 -1.16 7.64
CA ILE A 14 0.29 -0.90 8.69
C ILE A 14 0.82 0.53 8.55
N TYR A 15 1.14 1.17 9.66
CA TYR A 15 1.78 2.48 9.72
C TYR A 15 3.24 2.34 10.10
N PHE A 16 4.16 2.62 9.17
CA PHE A 16 5.60 2.56 9.46
C PHE A 16 6.12 3.91 9.97
N PRO A 17 7.02 3.95 10.99
CA PRO A 17 7.69 2.82 11.64
C PRO A 17 6.96 2.24 12.88
N ASP A 18 5.81 2.79 13.25
CA ASP A 18 5.16 2.47 14.54
C ASP A 18 4.57 1.05 14.60
N ASP A 19 4.14 0.51 13.46
CA ASP A 19 3.67 -0.86 13.30
C ASP A 19 4.79 -1.77 12.80
N GLN A 20 4.81 -2.99 13.33
CA GLN A 20 5.68 -4.03 12.82
C GLN A 20 5.31 -4.39 11.38
N LYS A 21 6.33 -4.51 10.52
CA LYS A 21 6.16 -5.09 9.19
C LYS A 21 5.56 -6.48 9.32
N ALA A 22 4.48 -6.74 8.58
CA ALA A 22 3.88 -8.07 8.59
C ALA A 22 4.88 -9.11 8.06
N LEU A 23 4.91 -10.28 8.70
CA LEU A 23 5.74 -11.41 8.29
C LEU A 23 5.40 -11.83 6.85
N GLY A 24 6.42 -12.19 6.07
CA GLY A 24 6.26 -12.72 4.71
C GLY A 24 6.08 -11.69 3.61
N TRP A 25 6.66 -10.49 3.76
CA TRP A 25 6.75 -9.47 2.71
C TRP A 25 8.03 -9.57 1.86
N ASP A 26 8.87 -10.58 2.10
CA ASP A 26 10.11 -10.79 1.36
C ASP A 26 9.84 -11.02 -0.13
N GLY A 27 10.42 -10.16 -0.96
CA GLY A 27 10.21 -10.17 -2.41
C GLY A 27 8.82 -9.66 -2.85
N ALA A 28 8.12 -8.91 -1.99
CA ALA A 28 6.87 -8.25 -2.37
C ALA A 28 7.04 -7.35 -3.60
N VAL A 29 5.98 -7.27 -4.39
CA VAL A 29 5.88 -6.33 -5.51
C VAL A 29 5.13 -5.10 -5.02
N VAL A 30 5.75 -3.93 -5.13
CA VAL A 30 5.29 -2.71 -4.46
C VAL A 30 4.84 -1.67 -5.48
N ALA A 31 3.68 -1.06 -5.24
CA ALA A 31 3.30 0.23 -5.81
C ALA A 31 3.59 1.32 -4.77
N LEU A 32 4.43 2.30 -5.10
CA LEU A 32 4.73 3.45 -4.25
C LEU A 32 4.16 4.71 -4.90
N GLY A 33 3.38 5.48 -4.15
CA GLY A 33 2.77 6.69 -4.65
C GLY A 33 1.77 7.26 -3.68
N ASN A 34 1.17 8.38 -4.07
CA ASN A 34 0.27 9.13 -3.21
C ASN A 34 -1.16 8.58 -3.19
N PHE A 35 -1.59 7.97 -4.30
CA PHE A 35 -2.88 7.29 -4.47
C PHE A 35 -4.14 8.09 -4.09
N ASP A 36 -4.05 9.42 -4.02
CA ASP A 36 -5.19 10.31 -3.73
C ASP A 36 -6.27 10.18 -4.82
N GLY A 37 -7.44 9.67 -4.44
CA GLY A 37 -8.60 9.45 -5.31
C GLY A 37 -8.56 8.23 -6.24
N VAL A 38 -7.52 7.39 -6.24
CA VAL A 38 -7.40 6.11 -6.98
C VAL A 38 -8.08 6.10 -8.37
N HIS A 39 -7.75 7.06 -9.22
CA HIS A 39 -8.30 7.17 -10.58
C HIS A 39 -7.78 6.05 -11.51
N ARG A 40 -8.22 6.05 -12.78
CA ARG A 40 -7.90 4.99 -13.78
C ARG A 40 -6.40 4.69 -13.94
N GLY A 41 -5.55 5.71 -13.79
CA GLY A 41 -4.09 5.55 -13.84
C GLY A 41 -3.56 4.74 -12.66
N HIS A 42 -4.00 5.09 -11.44
CA HIS A 42 -3.68 4.31 -10.24
C HIS A 42 -4.23 2.89 -10.34
N ALA A 43 -5.47 2.70 -10.78
CA ALA A 43 -6.05 1.37 -10.98
C ALA A 43 -5.19 0.47 -11.90
N ALA A 44 -4.66 1.03 -12.99
CA ALA A 44 -3.76 0.30 -13.90
C ALA A 44 -2.43 -0.09 -13.24
N ILE A 45 -1.86 0.79 -12.41
CA ILE A 45 -0.64 0.50 -11.64
C ILE A 45 -0.89 -0.63 -10.63
N LEU A 46 -2.00 -0.54 -9.89
CA LEU A 46 -2.39 -1.53 -8.88
C LEU A 46 -2.64 -2.90 -9.51
N ASP A 47 -3.33 -2.97 -10.64
CA ASP A 47 -3.54 -4.24 -11.36
C ASP A 47 -2.22 -4.84 -11.87
N ASN A 48 -1.30 -4.01 -12.38
CA ASN A 48 0.01 -4.49 -12.80
C ASN A 48 0.84 -5.05 -11.63
N VAL A 49 0.79 -4.40 -10.46
CA VAL A 49 1.46 -4.89 -9.26
C VAL A 49 0.83 -6.22 -8.79
N ARG A 50 -0.50 -6.30 -8.74
CA ARG A 50 -1.23 -7.54 -8.42
C ARG A 50 -0.80 -8.70 -9.32
N ARG A 51 -0.91 -8.53 -10.64
CA ARG A 51 -0.55 -9.57 -11.62
C ARG A 51 0.90 -10.01 -11.51
N ARG A 52 1.84 -9.08 -11.25
CA ARG A 52 3.26 -9.41 -11.09
C ARG A 52 3.53 -10.16 -9.78
N ALA A 53 2.83 -9.82 -8.71
CA ALA A 53 2.92 -10.50 -7.43
C ALA A 53 2.38 -11.95 -7.54
N GLU A 54 1.20 -12.12 -8.15
CA GLU A 54 0.60 -13.42 -8.44
C GLU A 54 1.53 -14.33 -9.24
N LYS A 55 2.10 -13.82 -10.35
CA LYS A 55 3.07 -14.57 -11.17
C LYS A 55 4.32 -15.04 -10.42
N ARG A 56 4.68 -14.37 -9.31
CA ARG A 56 5.86 -14.67 -8.51
C ARG A 56 5.54 -15.46 -7.24
N GLY A 57 4.25 -15.71 -6.95
CA GLY A 57 3.82 -16.24 -5.66
C GLY A 57 4.19 -15.33 -4.49
N ARG A 58 4.19 -14.00 -4.72
CA ARG A 58 4.57 -12.98 -3.74
C ARG A 58 3.39 -12.08 -3.39
N ARG A 59 3.53 -11.27 -2.34
CA ARG A 59 2.51 -10.28 -1.95
C ARG A 59 2.56 -9.04 -2.85
N ALA A 60 1.39 -8.53 -3.18
CA ALA A 60 1.21 -7.18 -3.72
C ALA A 60 1.06 -6.20 -2.54
N VAL A 61 1.81 -5.11 -2.57
CA VAL A 61 1.81 -4.10 -1.49
C VAL A 61 1.67 -2.72 -2.10
N VAL A 62 0.89 -1.87 -1.43
CA VAL A 62 0.82 -0.43 -1.72
C VAL A 62 1.49 0.30 -0.58
N VAL A 63 2.39 1.23 -0.91
CA VAL A 63 2.99 2.17 0.04
C VAL A 63 2.50 3.56 -0.34
N THR A 64 1.89 4.23 0.62
CA THR A 64 1.42 5.62 0.49
C THR A 64 1.87 6.43 1.70
N PHE A 65 1.52 7.72 1.72
CA PHE A 65 1.96 8.69 2.71
C PHE A 65 0.78 9.18 3.54
N GLU A 66 0.96 9.20 4.85
CA GLU A 66 0.10 9.89 5.81
C GLU A 66 1.01 10.68 6.76
N PRO A 67 0.83 12.00 6.92
CA PRO A 67 -0.09 12.87 6.17
C PRO A 67 0.31 13.01 4.70
N HIS A 68 -0.69 13.30 3.85
CA HIS A 68 -0.53 13.54 2.42
C HIS A 68 0.62 14.55 2.13
N PRO A 69 1.56 14.28 1.19
CA PRO A 69 2.82 15.03 1.07
C PRO A 69 2.69 16.56 0.88
N PRO A 70 1.71 17.07 0.12
CA PRO A 70 1.38 18.50 0.08
C PRO A 70 1.24 19.16 1.45
N LYS A 71 0.64 18.50 2.46
CA LYS A 71 0.49 19.05 3.82
C LYS A 71 1.84 19.32 4.51
N ILE A 72 2.91 18.69 4.04
CA ILE A 72 4.26 18.81 4.60
C ILE A 72 5.16 19.72 3.75
N ILE A 73 5.06 19.62 2.41
CA ILE A 73 5.94 20.34 1.47
C ILE A 73 5.44 21.78 1.21
N ARG A 74 4.13 22.00 1.31
CA ARG A 74 3.45 23.29 1.15
C ARG A 74 2.35 23.42 2.22
N PRO A 75 2.73 23.57 3.50
CA PRO A 75 1.76 23.88 4.54
C PRO A 75 1.16 25.27 4.26
N ASP A 76 -0.14 25.41 4.48
CA ASP A 76 -0.82 26.72 4.52
C ASP A 76 -0.31 27.57 5.70
#